data_AF-A0A3A9YS53-F1
#
_entry.id   AF-A0A3A9YS53-F1
#
_cell.length_a   1.000
_cell.length_b   1.000
_cell.length_c   1.000
_cell.angle_alpha   90.00
_cell.angle_beta   90.00
_cell.angle_gamma   90.00
#
_symmetry.space_group_name_H-M   'P 1'
#
loop_
_entity.id
_entity.type
_entity.pdbx_description
1 polymer ?
#
loop_
_entity_poly.entity_id
_entity_poly.type
_entity_poly.pdbx_seq_one_letter_code
_entity_poly.pdbx_strand_id
1 'polypeptide(L)'
;MAVIAVGLLGGFVAGLLNLFDTDSSLFEGDPPGWARIVGLVLLAVGLVVVFGGFVWLLRSGRYKRNAQSPLWALSWSRRWSLGRQVKGKAPVRDEDRPLLREVAEQMAGQRAHFVPFAGLIVTQFGQAFLQWAPFWSVMAAVLGIVGVLGLVATRRDERLAREFLRRHPA
;
A
#
# COMPACT_ATOMS: atom_id res chain seq x y z
N MET A 1 2.16 -7.97 0.89
CA MET A 1 2.41 -8.10 2.34
C MET A 1 3.59 -7.27 2.79
N ALA A 2 4.81 -7.46 2.25
CA ALA A 2 5.99 -6.63 2.62
C ALA A 2 5.79 -5.11 2.42
N VAL A 3 5.16 -4.68 1.32
CA VAL A 3 4.89 -3.24 1.06
C VAL A 3 3.88 -2.63 2.05
N ILE A 4 2.90 -3.42 2.50
CA ILE A 4 1.89 -2.97 3.48
C ILE A 4 2.52 -2.92 4.87
N ALA A 5 3.37 -3.89 5.22
CA ALA A 5 4.12 -3.89 6.47
C ALA A 5 5.09 -2.70 6.54
N VAL A 6 5.78 -2.37 5.44
CA VAL A 6 6.66 -1.20 5.33
C VAL A 6 5.87 0.12 5.44
N GLY A 7 4.68 0.19 4.83
CA GLY A 7 3.81 1.36 4.94
C GLY A 7 3.24 1.58 6.35
N LEU A 8 2.83 0.50 7.02
CA LEU A 8 2.37 0.54 8.41
C LEU A 8 3.52 0.85 9.37
N LEU A 9 4.72 0.28 9.15
CA LEU A 9 5.91 0.64 9.93
C LEU A 9 6.28 2.11 9.73
N GLY A 10 6.25 2.61 8.49
CA GLY A 10 6.57 4.01 8.18
C GLY A 10 5.60 4.99 8.85
N GLY A 11 4.29 4.70 8.79
CA GLY A 11 3.26 5.49 9.48
C GLY A 11 3.36 5.40 11.00
N PHE A 12 3.68 4.22 11.54
CA PHE A 12 3.87 4.00 12.98
C PHE A 12 5.13 4.70 13.50
N VAL A 13 6.23 4.67 12.75
CA VAL A 13 7.47 5.39 13.07
C VAL A 13 7.26 6.90 12.97
N ALA A 14 6.56 7.41 11.95
CA ALA A 14 6.23 8.83 11.87
C ALA A 14 5.31 9.29 13.02
N GLY A 15 4.37 8.44 13.44
CA GLY A 15 3.55 8.68 14.63
C GLY A 15 4.32 8.60 15.95
N LEU A 16 5.30 7.71 16.06
CA LEU A 16 6.20 7.57 17.22
C LEU A 16 7.19 8.72 17.34
N LEU A 17 7.69 9.25 16.22
CA LEU A 17 8.58 10.43 16.23
C LEU A 17 7.86 11.68 16.74
N ASN A 18 6.53 11.73 16.63
CA ASN A 18 5.68 12.78 17.20
C ASN A 18 5.57 12.75 18.74
N LEU A 19 6.05 11.68 19.40
CA LEU A 19 6.08 11.55 20.87
C LEU A 19 7.41 12.00 21.48
N PHE A 20 8.45 12.20 20.66
CA PHE A 20 9.76 12.67 21.13
C PHE A 20 9.83 14.19 20.98
N ASP A 21 9.53 14.86 22.08
CA ASP A 21 9.72 16.29 22.31
C ASP A 21 11.10 16.74 21.81
N THR A 22 11.11 17.43 20.67
CA THR A 22 12.33 17.97 20.07
C THR A 22 12.05 19.39 19.62
N ASP A 23 12.36 20.33 20.52
CA ASP A 23 12.53 21.79 20.38
C ASP A 23 13.43 22.18 19.18
N SER A 24 13.02 21.78 17.98
CA SER A 24 13.78 21.98 16.75
C SER A 24 12.83 22.46 15.67
N SER A 25 13.25 23.54 15.01
CA SER A 25 12.56 24.19 13.87
C SER A 25 12.31 23.27 12.66
N LEU A 26 12.68 22.00 12.78
CA LEU A 26 12.45 20.96 11.78
C LEU A 26 11.03 20.37 11.87
N PHE A 27 10.41 20.36 13.06
CA PHE A 27 9.11 19.72 13.30
C PHE A 27 7.94 20.69 13.42
N GLU A 28 8.21 21.93 13.80
CA GLU A 28 7.21 22.98 13.96
C GLU A 28 7.38 24.11 12.94
N GLY A 29 6.27 24.53 12.35
CA GLY A 29 6.18 25.70 11.49
C GLY A 29 4.82 26.36 11.67
N ASP A 30 4.73 27.65 11.36
CA ASP A 30 3.46 28.37 11.40
C ASP A 30 2.83 28.37 10.00
N PRO A 31 1.76 27.58 9.76
CA PRO A 31 1.12 27.51 8.45
C PRO A 31 0.40 28.83 8.13
N PRO A 32 0.52 29.36 6.89
CA PRO A 32 -0.36 30.42 6.45
C PRO A 32 -1.83 29.95 6.47
N GLY A 33 -2.78 30.88 6.67
CA GLY A 33 -4.18 30.53 6.89
C GLY A 33 -4.81 29.64 5.80
N TRP A 34 -4.43 29.83 4.53
CA TRP A 34 -4.89 28.99 3.43
C TRP A 34 -4.35 27.54 3.53
N ALA A 35 -3.10 27.37 3.97
CA ALA A 35 -2.46 26.06 4.12
C ALA A 35 -3.12 25.28 5.24
N ARG A 36 -3.50 25.95 6.33
CA ARG A 36 -4.26 25.32 7.42
C ARG A 36 -5.59 24.75 6.92
N ILE A 37 -6.34 25.52 6.12
CA ILE A 37 -7.63 25.07 5.55
C ILE A 37 -7.40 23.87 4.62
N VAL A 38 -6.45 23.96 3.69
CA VAL A 38 -6.11 22.86 2.77
C VAL A 38 -5.68 21.61 3.54
N GLY A 39 -4.84 21.79 4.56
CA GLY A 39 -4.35 20.71 5.41
C GLY A 39 -5.48 19.99 6.15
N LEU A 40 -6.43 20.73 6.74
CA LEU A 40 -7.61 20.16 7.39
C LEU A 40 -8.49 19.36 6.40
N VAL A 41 -8.73 19.92 5.21
CA VAL A 41 -9.53 19.25 4.17
C VAL A 41 -8.86 17.95 3.72
N LEU A 42 -7.56 17.99 3.42
CA LEU A 42 -6.80 16.80 3.02
C LEU A 42 -6.78 15.76 4.14
N LEU A 43 -6.57 16.18 5.39
CA LEU A 43 -6.60 15.29 6.54
C LEU A 43 -7.96 14.59 6.67
N ALA A 44 -9.06 15.36 6.63
CA ALA A 44 -10.41 14.81 6.74
C ALA A 44 -10.73 13.84 5.60
N VAL A 45 -10.44 14.22 4.35
CA VAL A 45 -10.64 13.35 3.18
C VAL A 45 -9.80 12.09 3.28
N GLY A 46 -8.52 12.23 3.65
CA GLY A 46 -7.60 11.13 3.83
C GLY A 46 -8.13 10.12 4.85
N LEU A 47 -8.57 10.59 6.02
CA LEU A 47 -9.16 9.74 7.05
C LEU A 47 -10.42 9.03 6.54
N VAL A 48 -11.35 9.74 5.89
CA VAL A 48 -12.56 9.11 5.32
C VAL A 48 -12.19 8.01 4.33
N VAL A 49 -11.19 8.23 3.47
CA VAL A 49 -10.72 7.22 2.50
C VAL A 49 -10.05 6.04 3.21
N VAL A 50 -9.25 6.27 4.25
CA VAL A 50 -8.62 5.21 5.05
C VAL A 50 -9.70 4.35 5.71
N PHE A 51 -10.58 4.96 6.50
CA PHE A 51 -11.62 4.24 7.24
C PHE A 51 -12.61 3.55 6.29
N GLY A 52 -13.12 4.26 5.28
CA GLY A 52 -14.00 3.71 4.27
C GLY A 52 -13.34 2.57 3.48
N GLY A 53 -12.06 2.72 3.12
CA GLY A 53 -11.27 1.71 2.44
C GLY A 53 -11.07 0.45 3.28
N PHE A 54 -10.75 0.58 4.57
CA PHE A 54 -10.64 -0.54 5.49
C PHE A 54 -11.98 -1.25 5.68
N VAL A 55 -13.06 -0.52 5.94
CA VAL A 55 -14.41 -1.09 6.08
C VAL A 55 -14.83 -1.84 4.82
N TRP A 56 -14.60 -1.25 3.64
CA TRP A 56 -14.88 -1.90 2.36
C TRP A 56 -14.04 -3.17 2.17
N LEU A 57 -12.75 -3.13 2.51
CA LEU A 57 -11.85 -4.28 2.39
C LEU A 57 -12.27 -5.42 3.35
N LEU A 58 -12.68 -5.09 4.57
CA LEU A 58 -13.24 -6.05 5.52
C LEU A 58 -14.56 -6.66 5.01
N ARG A 59 -15.49 -5.83 4.53
CA ARG A 59 -16.79 -6.28 4.00
C ARG A 59 -16.67 -7.10 2.72
N SER A 60 -15.62 -6.87 1.93
CA SER A 60 -15.41 -7.61 0.68
C SER A 60 -15.10 -9.10 0.86
N GLY A 61 -14.90 -9.58 2.09
CA GLY A 61 -14.57 -10.98 2.39
C GLY A 61 -13.17 -11.40 1.91
N ARG A 62 -12.40 -10.47 1.32
CA ARG A 62 -11.07 -10.75 0.76
C ARG A 62 -10.10 -11.27 1.81
N TYR A 63 -10.17 -10.77 3.04
CA TYR A 63 -9.35 -11.28 4.14
C TYR A 63 -9.66 -12.74 4.46
N LYS A 64 -10.95 -13.09 4.56
CA LYS A 64 -11.39 -14.48 4.79
C LYS A 64 -10.95 -15.40 3.67
N ARG A 65 -11.15 -15.00 2.42
CA ARG A 65 -10.70 -15.75 1.23
C ARG A 65 -9.18 -15.93 1.22
N ASN A 66 -8.44 -14.86 1.53
CA ASN A 66 -6.99 -14.93 1.55
C ASN A 66 -6.49 -15.82 2.68
N ALA A 67 -7.10 -15.77 3.87
CA ALA A 67 -6.72 -16.61 5.02
C ALA A 67 -6.97 -18.11 4.77
N GLN A 68 -7.97 -18.46 3.95
CA GLN A 68 -8.26 -19.84 3.56
C GLN A 68 -7.40 -20.33 2.38
N SER A 69 -6.55 -19.48 1.80
CA SER A 69 -5.75 -19.85 0.64
C SER A 69 -4.63 -20.82 1.03
N PRO A 70 -4.41 -21.92 0.27
CA PRO A 70 -3.33 -22.88 0.52
C PRO A 70 -1.94 -22.23 0.42
N LEU A 71 -1.85 -21.05 -0.20
CA LEU A 71 -0.62 -20.27 -0.23
C LEU A 71 -0.13 -19.89 1.17
N TRP A 72 -1.00 -19.81 2.19
CA TRP A 72 -0.58 -19.50 3.57
C TRP A 72 0.25 -20.59 4.25
N ALA A 73 0.13 -21.84 3.79
CA ALA A 73 0.96 -22.94 4.28
C ALA A 73 2.37 -22.91 3.67
N LEU A 74 2.58 -22.18 2.57
CA LEU A 74 3.86 -22.12 1.88
C LEU A 74 4.83 -21.15 2.54
N SER A 75 6.13 -21.49 2.50
CA SER A 75 7.21 -20.60 2.91
C SER A 75 7.25 -19.32 2.08
N TRP A 76 7.82 -18.26 2.64
CA TRP A 76 7.95 -16.97 1.97
C TRP A 76 8.72 -17.08 0.65
N SER A 77 9.82 -17.86 0.62
CA SER A 77 10.62 -18.08 -0.58
C SER A 77 9.83 -18.78 -1.68
N ARG A 78 8.99 -19.77 -1.35
CA ARG A 78 8.14 -20.45 -2.34
C ARG A 78 7.10 -19.50 -2.92
N ARG A 79 6.43 -18.69 -2.08
CA ARG A 79 5.48 -17.67 -2.57
C ARG A 79 6.14 -16.66 -3.50
N TRP A 80 7.34 -16.18 -3.15
CA TRP A 80 8.09 -15.26 -3.99
C TRP A 80 8.48 -15.88 -5.34
N SER A 81 8.91 -17.14 -5.33
CA SER A 81 9.22 -17.91 -6.55
C SER A 81 7.99 -18.07 -7.46
N LEU A 82 6.84 -18.47 -6.91
CA LEU A 82 5.58 -18.58 -7.65
C LEU A 82 5.17 -17.23 -8.27
N GLY A 83 5.30 -16.14 -7.51
CA GLY A 83 5.06 -14.79 -8.02
C GLY A 83 5.99 -14.40 -9.18
N ARG A 84 7.24 -14.86 -9.18
CA ARG A 84 8.16 -14.66 -10.31
C ARG A 84 7.76 -15.46 -11.55
N GLN A 85 7.30 -16.70 -11.37
CA GLN A 85 6.80 -17.52 -12.48
C GLN A 85 5.57 -16.87 -13.14
N VAL A 86 4.58 -16.42 -12.35
CA VAL A 86 3.40 -15.70 -12.87
C VAL A 86 3.79 -14.43 -13.65
N LYS A 87 4.82 -13.71 -13.18
CA LYS A 87 5.34 -12.50 -13.84
C LYS A 87 6.21 -12.78 -15.08
N GLY A 88 6.43 -14.04 -15.44
CA GLY A 88 7.33 -14.44 -16.54
C GLY A 88 8.81 -14.20 -16.25
N LYS A 89 9.20 -14.09 -14.98
CA LYS A 89 10.60 -13.89 -14.52
C LYS A 89 11.30 -15.18 -14.12
N ALA A 90 10.64 -16.32 -14.30
CA ALA A 90 11.13 -17.66 -14.05
C ALA A 90 10.31 -18.66 -14.91
N PRO A 91 10.90 -19.78 -15.34
CA PRO A 91 10.19 -20.81 -16.08
C PRO A 91 9.06 -21.42 -15.22
N VAL A 92 7.93 -21.74 -15.87
CA VAL A 92 6.78 -22.38 -15.24
C VAL A 92 7.07 -23.87 -15.03
N ARG A 93 6.96 -24.34 -13.78
CA ARG A 93 7.07 -25.77 -13.45
C ARG A 93 5.68 -26.41 -13.48
N ASP A 94 5.56 -27.62 -14.04
CA ASP A 94 4.25 -28.27 -14.18
C ASP A 94 3.58 -28.58 -12.83
N GLU A 95 4.38 -28.93 -11.81
CA GLU A 95 3.94 -29.12 -10.42
C GLU A 95 3.33 -27.85 -9.79
N ASP A 96 3.69 -26.67 -10.29
CA ASP A 96 3.25 -25.38 -9.73
C ASP A 96 1.96 -24.87 -10.37
N ARG A 97 1.51 -25.44 -11.49
CA ARG A 97 0.36 -24.94 -12.27
C ARG A 97 -0.89 -24.61 -11.43
N PRO A 98 -1.33 -25.46 -10.48
CA PRO A 98 -2.51 -25.15 -9.66
C PRO A 98 -2.30 -23.93 -8.75
N LEU A 99 -1.08 -23.78 -8.21
CA LEU A 99 -0.73 -22.68 -7.30
C LEU A 99 -0.50 -21.37 -8.06
N LEU A 100 0.02 -21.43 -9.29
CA LEU A 100 0.25 -20.24 -10.11
C LEU A 100 -1.04 -19.50 -10.45
N ARG A 101 -2.14 -20.24 -10.67
CA ARG A 101 -3.45 -19.63 -10.88
C ARG A 101 -3.93 -18.87 -9.65
N GLU A 102 -3.89 -19.50 -8.48
CA GLU A 102 -4.27 -18.88 -7.20
C GLU A 102 -3.43 -17.61 -6.92
N VAL A 103 -2.11 -17.66 -7.19
CA VAL A 103 -1.22 -16.50 -7.07
C VAL A 103 -1.61 -15.40 -8.06
N ALA A 104 -1.91 -15.74 -9.32
CA ALA A 104 -2.32 -14.77 -10.32
C ALA A 104 -3.67 -14.11 -9.97
N GLU A 105 -4.63 -14.86 -9.46
CA GLU A 105 -5.92 -14.34 -8.99
C GLU A 105 -5.75 -13.41 -7.77
N GLN A 106 -4.88 -13.77 -6.82
CA GLN A 106 -4.53 -12.88 -5.70
C GLN A 106 -3.86 -11.59 -6.19
N MET A 107 -2.91 -11.68 -7.11
CA MET A 107 -2.22 -10.53 -7.71
C MET A 107 -3.17 -9.62 -8.47
N ALA A 108 -4.09 -10.17 -9.26
CA ALA A 108 -5.11 -9.40 -9.96
C ALA A 108 -6.04 -8.64 -9.00
N GLY A 109 -6.21 -9.14 -7.77
CA GLY A 109 -7.00 -8.50 -6.73
C GLY A 109 -6.26 -7.46 -5.89
N GLN A 110 -4.94 -7.26 -6.05
CA GLN A 110 -4.15 -6.42 -5.12
C GLN A 110 -4.51 -4.94 -5.15
N ARG A 111 -5.03 -4.42 -6.28
CA ARG A 111 -5.43 -3.01 -6.42
C ARG A 111 -6.38 -2.54 -5.31
N ALA A 112 -7.23 -3.42 -4.80
CA ALA A 112 -8.15 -3.14 -3.69
C ALA A 112 -7.43 -2.63 -2.42
N HIS A 113 -6.23 -3.14 -2.15
CA HIS A 113 -5.44 -2.76 -0.98
C HIS A 113 -4.79 -1.38 -1.12
N PHE A 114 -4.75 -0.82 -2.33
CA PHE A 114 -4.17 0.49 -2.57
C PHE A 114 -5.10 1.65 -2.12
N VAL A 115 -6.40 1.39 -1.97
CA VAL A 115 -7.38 2.41 -1.54
C VAL A 115 -7.05 2.97 -0.14
N PRO A 116 -6.91 2.16 0.93
CA PRO A 116 -6.54 2.69 2.23
C PRO A 116 -5.14 3.32 2.22
N PHE A 117 -4.21 2.79 1.40
CA PHE A 117 -2.86 3.37 1.28
C PHE A 117 -2.88 4.76 0.64
N ALA A 118 -3.72 4.98 -0.37
CA ALA A 118 -3.92 6.31 -0.96
C ALA A 118 -4.47 7.30 0.07
N GLY A 119 -5.42 6.87 0.92
CA GLY A 119 -5.91 7.70 2.02
C GLY A 119 -4.82 8.10 3.00
N LEU A 120 -3.89 7.19 3.34
CA LEU A 120 -2.74 7.48 4.20
C LEU A 120 -1.81 8.54 3.59
N ILE A 121 -1.53 8.43 2.29
CA ILE A 121 -0.71 9.43 1.57
C ILE A 121 -1.40 10.80 1.65
N VAL A 122 -2.69 10.88 1.34
CA VAL A 122 -3.46 12.13 1.40
C VAL A 122 -3.47 12.74 2.81
N THR A 123 -3.61 11.89 3.83
CA THR A 123 -3.53 12.28 5.25
C THR A 123 -2.15 12.89 5.57
N GLN A 124 -1.08 12.27 5.08
CA GLN A 124 0.28 12.77 5.27
C GLN A 124 0.50 14.13 4.60
N PHE A 125 -0.02 14.32 3.39
CA PHE A 125 0.01 15.64 2.75
C PHE A 125 -0.76 16.67 3.58
N GLY A 126 -1.93 16.31 4.12
CA GLY A 126 -2.66 17.17 5.05
C GLY A 126 -1.83 17.59 6.26
N GLN A 127 -1.10 16.66 6.87
CA GLN A 127 -0.17 16.94 7.98
C GLN A 127 0.96 17.88 7.56
N ALA A 128 1.54 17.71 6.37
CA ALA A 128 2.58 18.62 5.86
C ALA A 128 2.07 20.07 5.71
N PHE A 129 0.83 20.26 5.28
CA PHE A 129 0.21 21.59 5.21
C PHE A 129 -0.15 22.16 6.58
N LEU A 130 -0.53 21.32 7.55
CA LEU A 130 -0.90 21.77 8.91
C LEU A 130 0.31 22.15 9.75
N GLN A 131 1.39 21.39 9.64
CA GLN A 131 2.60 21.60 10.44
C GLN A 131 3.57 22.57 9.79
N TRP A 132 3.50 22.71 8.46
CA TRP A 132 4.31 23.64 7.67
C TRP A 132 5.81 23.59 7.97
N ALA A 133 6.32 22.42 8.34
CA ALA A 133 7.72 22.21 8.69
C ALA A 133 8.46 21.36 7.65
N PRO A 134 9.81 21.49 7.55
CA PRO A 134 10.61 20.76 6.58
C PRO A 134 10.47 19.24 6.71
N PHE A 135 10.45 18.71 7.94
CA PHE A 135 10.33 17.26 8.18
C PHE A 135 9.07 16.68 7.54
N TRP A 136 7.92 17.32 7.80
CA TRP A 136 6.63 16.85 7.28
C TRP A 136 6.55 16.91 5.76
N SER A 137 7.15 17.95 5.17
CA SER A 137 7.23 18.11 3.71
C SER A 137 8.08 17.01 3.06
N VAL A 138 9.26 16.72 3.63
CA VAL A 138 10.12 15.62 3.16
C VAL A 138 9.42 14.28 3.31
N MET A 139 8.77 14.04 4.45
CA MET A 139 8.03 12.80 4.70
C MET A 139 6.88 12.62 3.69
N ALA A 140 6.11 13.67 3.42
CA ALA A 140 5.04 13.66 2.42
C ALA A 140 5.59 13.39 1.01
N ALA A 141 6.72 14.00 0.64
CA ALA A 141 7.37 13.75 -0.65
C ALA A 141 7.85 12.30 -0.78
N VAL A 142 8.53 11.76 0.24
CA VAL A 142 8.99 10.36 0.27
C VAL A 142 7.82 9.39 0.16
N LEU A 143 6.78 9.56 0.98
CA LEU A 143 5.58 8.72 0.93
C LEU A 143 4.82 8.84 -0.40
N GLY A 144 4.77 10.03 -0.98
CA GLY A 144 4.23 10.26 -2.31
C GLY A 144 4.98 9.48 -3.39
N ILE A 145 6.31 9.55 -3.40
CA ILE A 145 7.16 8.80 -4.34
C ILE A 145 6.98 7.29 -4.17
N VAL A 146 7.08 6.79 -2.94
CA VAL A 146 6.87 5.37 -2.63
C VAL A 146 5.48 4.92 -3.06
N GLY A 147 4.46 5.75 -2.86
CA GLY A 147 3.09 5.47 -3.29
C GLY A 147 2.92 5.41 -4.80
N VAL A 148 3.49 6.36 -5.55
CA VAL A 148 3.47 6.33 -7.01
C VAL A 148 4.18 5.08 -7.54
N LEU A 149 5.37 4.77 -7.02
CA LEU A 149 6.11 3.57 -7.39
C LEU A 149 5.32 2.30 -7.05
N GLY A 150 4.70 2.24 -5.87
CA GLY A 150 3.85 1.15 -5.42
C GLY A 150 2.62 0.96 -6.32
N LEU A 151 1.98 2.05 -6.74
CA LEU A 151 0.83 2.02 -7.66
C LEU A 151 1.24 1.49 -9.04
N VAL A 152 2.33 2.00 -9.60
CA VAL A 152 2.86 1.59 -10.89
C VAL A 152 3.25 0.11 -10.86
N ALA A 153 3.97 -0.32 -9.82
CA ALA A 153 4.35 -1.71 -9.62
C ALA A 153 3.11 -2.62 -9.49
N THR A 154 2.10 -2.22 -8.71
CA THR A 154 0.86 -2.98 -8.52
C THR A 154 0.08 -3.10 -9.83
N ARG A 155 -0.04 -2.03 -10.61
CA ARG A 155 -0.72 -2.08 -11.92
C ARG A 155 0.03 -2.95 -12.92
N ARG A 156 1.36 -2.88 -12.92
CA ARG A 156 2.20 -3.75 -13.76
C ARG A 156 2.00 -5.21 -13.38
N ASP A 157 2.05 -5.52 -12.09
CA ASP A 157 1.84 -6.86 -11.56
C ASP A 157 0.44 -7.41 -11.86
N GLU A 158 -0.60 -6.57 -11.73
CA GLU A 158 -1.98 -6.90 -12.09
C GLU A 158 -2.12 -7.20 -13.58
N ARG A 159 -1.53 -6.37 -14.45
CA ARG A 159 -1.53 -6.61 -15.90
C ARG A 159 -0.88 -7.95 -16.24
N LEU A 160 0.29 -8.23 -15.66
CA LEU A 160 1.01 -9.48 -15.88
C LEU A 160 0.20 -10.69 -15.38
N ALA A 161 -0.42 -10.58 -14.21
CA ALA A 161 -1.25 -11.65 -13.66
C ALA A 161 -2.50 -11.93 -14.52
N ARG A 162 -3.18 -10.89 -14.99
CA ARG A 162 -4.34 -11.03 -15.91
C ARG A 162 -3.92 -11.63 -17.26
N GLU A 163 -2.73 -11.29 -17.74
CA GLU A 163 -2.17 -11.88 -18.96
C GLU A 163 -1.82 -13.35 -18.78
N PHE A 164 -1.26 -13.71 -17.63
CA PHE A 164 -1.02 -15.10 -17.25
C PHE A 164 -2.33 -15.91 -17.22
N LEU A 165 -3.37 -15.39 -16.57
CA LEU A 165 -4.69 -16.03 -16.50
C LEU A 165 -5.35 -16.18 -17.87
N ARG A 166 -5.19 -15.22 -18.78
CA ARG A 166 -5.70 -15.32 -20.16
C ARG A 166 -5.00 -16.42 -20.97
N ARG A 167 -3.70 -16.64 -20.75
CA ARG A 167 -2.94 -17.69 -21.44
C ARG A 167 -3.21 -19.10 -20.90
N HIS A 168 -3.72 -19.20 -19.67
CA HIS A 168 -4.00 -20.46 -19.00
C HIS A 168 -5.47 -20.50 -18.55
N PRO A 169 -6.43 -20.55 -19.50
CA PRO A 169 -7.83 -20.73 -19.19
C PRO A 169 -8.07 -22.09 -18.50
N ALA A 170 -9.20 -22.18 -17.78
CA ALA A 170 -9.59 -23.37 -17.02
C ALA A 170 -9.74 -24.62 -17.89
#